data_AF-A0A2V8X0E9-F1
#
_entry.id   AF-A0A2V8X0E9-F1
#
_cell.length_a   1.000
_cell.length_b   1.000
_cell.length_c   1.000
_cell.angle_alpha   90.00
_cell.angle_beta   90.00
_cell.angle_gamma   90.00
#
_symmetry.space_group_name_H-M   'P 1'
#
loop_
_entity.id
_entity.type
_entity.pdbx_description
1 polymer ?
#
loop_
_entity_poly.entity_id
_entity_poly.type
_entity_poly.pdbx_seq_one_letter_code
_entity_poly.pdbx_strand_id
1 'polypeptide(L)' 'EVKTGDLLAIWATGAYGMSQASNYNARRRPAEVFVEGNRLRLIRRRETQEDLLRADVLG' A
#
# COMPACT_ATOMS: atom_id res chain seq x y z
N GLU A 1 -10.00 23.85 -7.46
CA GLU A 1 -10.76 23.14 -6.41
C GLU A 1 -10.55 21.65 -6.61
N VAL A 2 -10.38 20.87 -5.53
CA VAL A 2 -10.17 19.41 -5.59
C VAL A 2 -11.51 18.71 -5.77
N LYS A 3 -11.55 17.68 -6.61
CA LYS A 3 -12.78 16.95 -6.97
C LYS A 3 -12.61 15.44 -6.83
N THR A 4 -13.73 14.72 -6.74
CA THR A 4 -13.74 13.26 -6.78
C THR A 4 -13.06 12.76 -8.05
N GLY A 5 -12.08 11.85 -7.89
CA GLY A 5 -11.29 11.30 -8.98
C GLY A 5 -9.90 11.93 -9.13
N ASP A 6 -9.64 13.07 -8.50
CA ASP A 6 -8.30 13.67 -8.49
C ASP A 6 -7.30 12.80 -7.73
N LEU A 7 -6.07 12.75 -8.22
CA LEU A 7 -4.95 12.11 -7.54
C LEU A 7 -4.19 13.14 -6.70
N LEU A 8 -4.03 12.82 -5.42
CA LEU A 8 -3.26 13.62 -4.47
C LEU A 8 -1.93 12.92 -4.18
N ALA A 9 -0.85 13.71 -4.06
CA ALA A 9 0.46 13.22 -3.69
C ALA A 9 0.84 13.70 -2.28
N ILE A 10 1.23 12.76 -1.41
CA ILE A 10 1.77 13.05 -0.09
C ILE A 10 3.29 12.91 -0.16
N TRP A 11 3.99 14.01 0.11
CA TRP A 11 5.44 14.10 -0.03
C TRP A 11 6.15 13.55 1.20
N ALA A 12 7.43 13.20 1.06
CA ALA A 12 8.30 12.76 2.14
C ALA A 12 7.82 11.50 2.92
N THR A 13 7.11 10.59 2.26
CA THR A 13 6.59 9.33 2.85
C THR A 13 7.55 8.14 2.76
N GLY A 14 8.76 8.35 2.22
CA GLY A 14 9.73 7.28 1.98
C GLY A 14 10.33 6.66 3.25
N ALA A 15 10.40 7.42 4.34
CA ALA A 15 10.78 6.93 5.66
C ALA A 15 9.55 6.84 6.56
N TYR A 16 9.44 5.77 7.35
CA TYR A 16 8.38 5.57 8.35
C TYR A 16 6.94 5.50 7.82
N GLY A 17 6.72 5.55 6.50
CA GLY A 17 5.42 5.31 5.88
C GLY A 17 5.07 3.81 5.88
N MET A 18 5.48 3.08 4.85
CA MET A 18 5.18 1.64 4.73
C MET A 18 5.68 0.82 5.92
N SER A 19 6.81 1.19 6.55
CA SER A 19 7.33 0.45 7.71
C SER A 19 6.44 0.51 8.94
N GLN A 20 5.53 1.50 9.03
CA GLN A 20 4.52 1.61 10.09
C GLN A 20 3.09 1.34 9.59
N ALA A 21 2.93 0.88 8.34
CA ALA A 21 1.61 0.56 7.80
C ALA A 21 0.99 -0.65 8.51
N SER A 22 -0.30 -0.57 8.81
CA SER A 22 -1.07 -1.62 9.49
C SER A 22 -2.31 -2.05 8.70
N ASN A 23 -2.90 -3.16 9.12
CA ASN A 23 -4.17 -3.64 8.58
C ASN A 23 -5.40 -3.14 9.36
N TYR A 24 -5.27 -2.02 10.09
CA TYR A 24 -6.37 -1.43 10.84
C TYR A 24 -7.61 -1.21 9.95
N ASN A 25 -8.80 -1.53 10.47
CA ASN A 25 -10.06 -1.59 9.73
C ASN A 25 -10.07 -2.59 8.56
N ALA A 26 -9.37 -3.72 8.71
CA ALA A 26 -9.23 -4.76 7.68
C ALA A 26 -8.76 -4.19 6.32
N ARG A 27 -7.94 -3.13 6.35
CA ARG A 27 -7.40 -2.52 5.14
C ARG A 27 -6.14 -3.23 4.69
N ARG A 28 -6.07 -3.52 3.39
CA ARG A 28 -4.92 -4.14 2.75
C ARG A 28 -3.82 -3.11 2.53
N ARG A 29 -2.59 -3.40 2.95
CA ARG A 29 -1.44 -2.51 2.74
C ARG A 29 -1.23 -2.27 1.24
N PRO A 30 -0.85 -1.04 0.85
CA PRO A 30 -0.75 -0.66 -0.56
C PRO A 30 0.45 -1.32 -1.24
N ALA A 31 0.48 -1.25 -2.57
CA ALA A 31 1.65 -1.62 -3.36
C ALA A 31 2.73 -0.53 -3.27
N GLU A 32 3.99 -0.92 -3.45
CA GLU A 32 5.12 -0.01 -3.68
C GLU A 32 5.74 -0.30 -5.05
N VAL A 33 5.98 0.77 -5.79
CA VAL A 33 6.57 0.72 -7.13
C VAL A 33 7.87 1.51 -7.10
N PHE A 34 8.94 0.88 -7.58
CA PHE A 34 10.21 1.55 -7.83
C PHE A 34 10.21 2.13 -9.24
N VAL A 35 10.60 3.39 -9.37
CA VAL A 35 10.67 4.11 -10.63
C VAL A 35 12.12 4.53 -10.88
N GLU A 36 12.66 4.13 -12.02
CA GLU A 36 14.02 4.46 -12.46
C GLU A 36 13.96 4.96 -13.90
N GLY A 37 13.99 6.29 -14.08
CA GLY A 37 13.71 6.91 -15.38
C GLY A 37 12.33 6.50 -15.90
N ASN A 38 12.30 5.84 -17.06
CA ASN A 38 11.06 5.34 -17.68
C ASN A 38 10.72 3.89 -17.29
N ARG A 39 11.48 3.26 -16.39
CA ARG A 39 11.23 1.89 -15.95
C ARG A 39 10.47 1.90 -14.64
N LEU A 40 9.41 1.09 -14.58
CA LEU A 40 8.62 0.87 -13.37
C LEU A 40 8.72 -0.60 -12.96
N ARG A 41 8.88 -0.86 -11.67
CA ARG A 41 8.92 -2.21 -11.11
C ARG A 41 8.12 -2.28 -9.82
N LEU A 42 7.18 -3.22 -9.73
CA LEU A 42 6.51 -3.54 -8.48
C LEU A 42 7.52 -4.15 -7.51
N ILE A 43 7.82 -3.47 -6.41
CA ILE A 43 8.75 -3.95 -5.37
C ILE A 43 8.03 -4.52 -4.15
N ARG A 44 6.77 -4.14 -3.95
CA ARG A 44 5.85 -4.76 -2.98
C ARG A 44 4.46 -4.81 -3.60
N ARG A 45 3.87 -6.01 -3.71
CA ARG A 45 2.48 -6.16 -4.15
C ARG A 45 1.51 -5.62 -3.10
N ARG A 46 0.35 -5.15 -3.54
CA ARG A 46 -0.78 -4.88 -2.63
C ARG A 46 -1.20 -6.19 -1.96
N GLU A 47 -1.61 -6.11 -0.71
CA GLU A 47 -2.19 -7.26 -0.01
C GLU A 47 -3.55 -7.67 -0.61
N THR A 48 -3.87 -8.95 -0.52
CA THR A 48 -5.16 -9.54 -0.90
C THR A 48 -6.05 -9.72 0.33
N GLN A 49 -7.26 -10.22 0.13
CA GLN A 49 -8.14 -10.53 1.26
C GLN A 49 -7.58 -11.70 2.08
N GLU A 50 -6.98 -12.68 1.40
CA GLU A 50 -6.36 -13.85 2.01
C GLU A 50 -5.16 -13.48 2.87
N ASP A 51 -4.40 -12.45 2.50
CA ASP A 51 -3.30 -11.95 3.34
C ASP A 51 -3.80 -11.42 4.70
N LEU A 52 -5.03 -10.89 4.78
CA LEU A 52 -5.60 -10.42 6.04
C LEU A 52 -5.94 -11.57 6.97
N LEU A 53 -6.42 -12.69 6.40
CA LEU A 53 -6.88 -13.86 7.14
C LEU A 53 -5.73 -14.85 7.42
N ARG A 54 -4.53 -14.58 6.91
CA ARG A 54 -3.40 -15.53 6.93
C ARG A 54 -2.98 -16.01 8.32
N ALA A 55 -3.33 -15.26 9.36
CA ALA A 55 -2.98 -15.54 10.75
C ALA A 55 -4.18 -16.03 11.57
N ASP A 56 -5.37 -16.07 10.96
CA ASP A 56 -6.58 -16.54 11.62
C ASP A 56 -6.55 -18.08 11.69
N VAL A 57 -6.95 -18.64 12.83
CA VAL A 57 -7.09 -20.09 13.01
C VAL A 57 -8.58 -20.40 12.98
N LEU A 58 -8.99 -21.18 11.98
CA LEU A 58 -10.34 -21.73 11.92
C LEU A 58 -10.36 -23.02 12.73
N GLY A 59 -11.18 -23.06 13.78
CA GLY A 59 -11.46 -24.25 14.57
C GLY A 59 -12.44 -25.18 13.88
#